data_AF-A0ABD5YT49-F1
#
_entry.id   AF-A0ABD5YT49-F1
#
_cell.length_a   1.000
_cell.length_b   1.000
_cell.length_c   1.000
_cell.angle_alpha   90.00
_cell.angle_beta   90.00
_cell.angle_gamma   90.00
#
_symmetry.space_group_name_H-M   'P 1'
#
loop_
_entity.id
_entity.type
_entity.pdbx_description
1 polymer ?
#
loop_
_entity_poly.entity_id
_entity_poly.type
_entity_poly.pdbx_seq_one_letter_code
_entity_poly.pdbx_strand_id
1 'polypeptide(L)' 'MSSDQESTKSQNRIGFGIAMGVGIGAALGVATENIGLWIGVGVALGIALGAGWDQAKG' A
#
# COMPACT_ATOMS: atom_id res chain seq x y z
N MET A 1 -18.05 11.02 4.66
CA MET A 1 -17.40 9.72 4.96
C MET A 1 -17.31 8.97 3.64
N SER A 2 -16.17 8.56 3.09
CA SER A 2 -14.83 8.21 3.59
C SER A 2 -13.89 8.35 2.38
N SER A 3 -12.59 8.64 2.41
CA SER A 3 -11.61 8.95 3.43
C SER A 3 -10.55 9.79 2.73
N ASP A 4 -9.99 10.74 3.46
CA ASP A 4 -8.80 11.51 3.13
C ASP A 4 -7.72 10.64 2.43
N GLN A 5 -7.53 10.85 1.14
CA GLN A 5 -6.25 10.50 0.51
C GLN A 5 -5.33 11.69 0.77
N GLU A 6 -4.79 11.69 1.98
CA GLU A 6 -3.91 12.69 2.54
C GLU A 6 -2.75 12.95 1.57
N SER A 7 -2.75 14.18 1.08
CA SER A 7 -1.62 14.82 0.45
C SER A 7 -0.65 15.22 1.55
N THR A 8 0.48 14.52 1.70
CA THR A 8 1.64 15.11 2.36
C THR A 8 2.95 14.69 1.71
N LYS A 9 3.58 15.73 1.17
CA LYS A 9 4.96 15.87 0.75
C LYS A 9 5.92 15.50 1.89
N SER A 10 6.35 14.25 1.96
CA SER A 10 7.53 13.86 2.74
C SER A 10 8.19 12.66 2.06
N GLN A 11 9.52 12.58 2.14
CA GLN A 11 10.36 11.57 1.49
C GLN A 11 10.21 10.16 2.11
N ASN A 12 9.02 9.85 2.63
CA ASN A 12 8.70 8.65 3.37
C ASN A 12 8.38 7.52 2.39
N ARG A 13 9.41 6.74 2.04
CA ARG A 13 9.29 5.59 1.11
C ARG A 13 8.26 4.57 1.54
N ILE A 14 8.01 4.48 2.84
CA ILE A 14 6.95 3.64 3.42
C ILE A 14 5.55 4.12 2.97
N GLY A 15 5.30 5.42 2.95
CA GLY A 15 4.01 5.98 2.48
C GLY A 15 3.77 5.69 1.00
N PHE A 16 4.82 5.77 0.18
CA PHE A 16 4.75 5.38 -1.23
C PHE A 16 4.49 3.87 -1.42
N GLY A 17 5.15 3.03 -0.63
CA GLY A 17 4.94 1.58 -0.63
C GLY A 17 3.49 1.21 -0.28
N ILE A 18 2.92 1.81 0.76
CA ILE A 18 1.53 1.59 1.17
C ILE A 18 0.56 2.06 0.07
N ALA A 19 0.77 3.24 -0.53
CA ALA A 19 -0.10 3.73 -1.61
C ALA A 19 -0.11 2.79 -2.83
N MET A 20 1.04 2.29 -3.26
CA MET A 20 1.10 1.30 -4.35
C MET A 20 0.47 -0.04 -3.95
N GLY A 21 0.78 -0.55 -2.76
CA GLY A 21 0.25 -1.82 -2.26
C GLY A 21 -1.27 -1.81 -2.12
N VAL A 22 -1.85 -0.71 -1.61
CA VAL A 22 -3.30 -0.53 -1.50
C VAL A 22 -3.94 -0.37 -2.87
N GLY A 23 -3.34 0.39 -3.80
CA GLY A 23 -3.87 0.54 -5.16
C GLY A 23 -3.93 -0.78 -5.93
N ILE A 24 -2.86 -1.58 -5.86
CA ILE A 24 -2.79 -2.90 -6.49
C ILE A 24 -3.71 -3.90 -5.79
N GLY A 25 -3.69 -3.93 -4.46
CA GLY A 25 -4.56 -4.82 -3.65
C GLY A 25 -6.04 -4.53 -3.84
N ALA A 26 -6.42 -3.25 -3.99
CA ALA A 26 -7.79 -2.87 -4.29
C ALA A 26 -8.21 -3.31 -5.70
N ALA A 27 -7.36 -3.11 -6.72
CA ALA A 27 -7.65 -3.53 -8.08
C ALA A 27 -7.79 -5.06 -8.20
N LEU A 28 -6.89 -5.82 -7.56
CA LEU A 28 -6.95 -7.29 -7.52
C LEU A 28 -8.14 -7.78 -6.68
N GLY A 29 -8.42 -7.16 -5.55
CA GLY A 29 -9.55 -7.50 -4.70
C GLY A 29 -10.90 -7.31 -5.38
N VAL A 30 -11.04 -6.24 -6.18
CA VAL A 30 -12.22 -6.02 -7.03
C VAL A 30 -12.29 -7.06 -8.14
N ALA A 31 -11.17 -7.39 -8.79
CA ALA A 31 -11.13 -8.36 -9.87
C ALA A 31 -11.47 -9.80 -9.43
N THR A 32 -11.16 -10.17 -8.18
CA THR A 32 -11.43 -11.52 -7.66
C THR A 32 -12.68 -11.61 -6.78
N GLU A 33 -13.48 -10.54 -6.73
CA GLU A 33 -14.68 -10.43 -5.85
C GLU A 33 -14.37 -10.73 -4.36
N ASN A 34 -13.11 -10.57 -3.94
CA ASN A 34 -12.60 -10.96 -2.62
C ASN A 34 -11.70 -9.86 -2.06
N ILE A 35 -12.30 -8.68 -1.86
CA ILE A 35 -11.61 -7.48 -1.38
C ILE A 35 -10.95 -7.70 -0.01
N GLY A 36 -11.60 -8.43 0.91
CA GLY A 36 -11.07 -8.65 2.26
C GLY A 36 -9.72 -9.37 2.28
N LEU A 37 -9.54 -10.35 1.40
CA LEU A 37 -8.31 -11.14 1.31
C LEU A 37 -7.18 -10.34 0.65
N TRP A 38 -7.51 -9.62 -0.43
CA TRP A 38 -6.52 -8.82 -1.17
C TRP A 38 -6.14 -7.49 -0.54
N ILE A 39 -6.98 -6.89 0.30
CA ILE A 39 -6.60 -5.71 1.10
C ILE A 39 -5.48 -6.07 2.09
N GLY A 40 -5.60 -7.22 2.78
CA GLY A 40 -4.56 -7.70 3.69
C GLY A 40 -3.24 -7.97 2.95
N VAL A 41 -3.32 -8.62 1.78
CA VAL A 41 -2.16 -8.87 0.92
C VAL A 41 -1.55 -7.56 0.40
N GLY A 42 -2.37 -6.63 -0.10
CA GLY A 42 -1.90 -5.36 -0.65
C GLY A 42 -1.22 -4.47 0.38
N VAL A 43 -1.75 -4.40 1.60
CA VAL A 43 -1.12 -3.66 2.71
C VAL A 43 0.19 -4.33 3.14
N ALA A 44 0.20 -5.66 3.29
CA ALA A 44 1.42 -6.39 3.64
C ALA A 44 2.52 -6.22 2.58
N LEU A 45 2.16 -6.28 1.29
CA LEU A 45 3.08 -6.04 0.17
C LEU A 45 3.59 -4.59 0.18
N GLY A 46 2.70 -3.62 0.35
CA GLY A 46 3.05 -2.20 0.37
C GLY A 46 3.99 -1.84 1.51
N ILE A 47 3.76 -2.41 2.70
CA ILE A 47 4.66 -2.28 3.86
C ILE A 47 5.98 -3.00 3.58
N ALA A 48 5.97 -4.23 3.06
CA ALA A 48 7.20 -4.98 2.77
C ALA A 48 8.09 -4.26 1.74
N LEU A 49 7.51 -3.69 0.69
CA LEU A 49 8.22 -2.91 -0.31
C LEU A 49 8.70 -1.57 0.25
N GLY A 50 7.84 -0.87 0.99
CA GLY A 50 8.17 0.41 1.61
C GLY A 50 9.27 0.29 2.67
N ALA A 51 9.18 -0.71 3.55
CA ALA A 51 10.16 -1.03 4.58
C ALA A 51 11.42 -1.66 3.99
N GLY A 52 11.31 -2.50 2.95
CA GLY A 52 12.45 -3.07 2.25
C GLY A 52 13.31 -2.00 1.57
N TRP A 53 12.69 -0.98 0.95
CA TRP A 53 13.42 0.16 0.36
C TRP A 53 13.95 1.17 1.36
N ASP A 54 13.39 1.20 2.57
CA ASP A 54 13.92 1.95 3.70
C ASP A 54 15.17 1.26 4.27
N GLN A 55 15.06 -0.05 4.52
CA GLN A 55 16.16 -0.90 5.01
C GLN A 55 17.31 -1.05 4.01
N ALA A 56 17.05 -1.08 2.70
CA ALA A 56 18.10 -1.18 1.68
C ALA A 56 19.01 0.06 1.57
N LYS A 57 18.85 1.05 2.46
CA LYS A 57 19.69 2.25 2.53
C LYS A 57 20.36 2.47 3.90
N GLY A 58 20.30 1.49 4.80
CA GLY A 58 21.17 1.36 5.98
C GLY A 58 22.37 0.47 5.69
#